data_AF-B4VJM7-F1
#
_entry.id   AF-B4VJM7-F1
#
_cell.length_a   1.000
_cell.length_b   1.000
_cell.length_c   1.000
_cell.angle_alpha   90.00
_cell.angle_beta   90.00
_cell.angle_gamma   90.00
#
_symmetry.space_group_name_H-M   'P 1'
#
loop_
_entity.id
_entity.type
_entity.pdbx_description
1 polymer ?
#
loop_
_entity_poly.entity_id
_entity_poly.type
_entity_poly.pdbx_seq_one_letter_code
_entity_poly.pdbx_strand_id
1 'polypeptide(L)'
;MIKSEFTRLCLDSYKQQCSLSRLSKGEQSVWQRRFWEHQIRDETDFLHHVEYIHYNPVHHRLVKAPKDWAYSSFHHYVREGIYEADWGAEEAVKFGVDVGQE
;
A
#
# COMPACT_ATOMS: atom_id res chain seq x y z
N MET A 1 9.22 12.58 -11.28
CA MET A 1 8.84 11.44 -10.42
C MET A 1 7.81 11.87 -9.40
N ILE A 2 6.86 10.99 -9.05
CA ILE A 2 5.74 11.29 -8.14
C ILE A 2 6.19 11.80 -6.77
N LYS A 3 7.25 11.24 -6.17
CA LYS A 3 7.74 11.63 -4.84
C LYS A 3 8.22 13.08 -4.80
N SER A 4 9.00 13.50 -5.79
CA SER A 4 9.51 14.87 -5.88
C SER A 4 8.37 15.88 -6.08
N GLU A 5 7.41 15.57 -6.95
CA GLU A 5 6.27 16.45 -7.22
C GLU A 5 5.38 16.61 -5.99
N PHE A 6 5.00 15.49 -5.37
CA PHE A 6 4.24 15.51 -4.13
C PHE A 6 4.96 16.30 -3.03
N THR A 7 6.27 16.16 -2.90
CA THR A 7 7.06 16.87 -1.88
C THR A 7 7.01 18.39 -2.07
N ARG A 8 7.02 18.86 -3.33
CA ARG A 8 6.92 20.29 -3.65
C ARG A 8 5.53 20.85 -3.38
N LEU A 9 4.49 20.09 -3.70
CA LEU A 9 3.09 20.51 -3.56
C LEU A 9 2.51 20.25 -2.16
N CYS A 10 3.17 19.43 -1.35
CA CYS A 10 2.72 19.13 0.01
C CYS A 10 2.73 20.40 0.87
N LEU A 11 1.56 20.73 1.43
CA LEU A 11 1.40 21.86 2.34
C LEU A 11 2.23 21.67 3.60
N ASP A 12 2.76 22.76 4.14
CA ASP A 12 3.60 22.72 5.34
C ASP A 12 2.84 22.17 6.57
N SER A 13 1.51 22.28 6.59
CA SER A 13 0.66 21.68 7.63
C SER A 13 0.75 20.15 7.70
N TYR A 14 1.13 19.49 6.61
CA TYR A 14 1.32 18.03 6.55
C TYR A 14 2.79 17.63 6.71
N LYS A 15 3.72 18.59 6.78
CA LYS A 15 5.15 18.32 6.99
C LYS A 15 5.41 18.22 8.49
N GLN A 16 5.94 17.08 8.91
CA GLN A 16 6.44 16.92 10.27
C GLN A 16 7.79 17.63 10.43
N GLN A 17 8.23 17.82 11.68
CA GLN A 17 9.54 18.38 11.97
C GLN A 17 10.65 17.49 11.39
N CYS A 18 11.56 18.11 10.64
CA CYS A 18 12.64 17.39 9.97
C CYS A 18 13.84 17.26 10.91
N SER A 19 14.45 16.07 11.00
CA SER A 19 15.65 15.86 11.80
C SER A 19 16.87 16.56 11.19
N LEU A 20 17.88 16.88 12.00
CA LEU A 20 19.12 17.53 11.53
C LEU A 20 19.80 16.73 10.40
N SER A 21 19.78 15.40 10.48
CA SER A 21 20.32 14.51 9.44
C SER A 21 19.56 14.60 8.10
N ARG A 22 18.27 14.94 8.11
CA ARG A 22 17.48 15.14 6.89
C ARG A 22 17.73 16.53 6.32
N LEU A 23 17.73 17.56 7.17
CA LEU A 23 18.03 18.94 6.78
C LEU A 23 19.40 19.06 6.12
N SER A 24 20.44 18.41 6.67
CA SER A 24 21.79 18.43 6.07
C SER A 24 21.88 17.79 4.69
N LYS A 25 20.91 16.95 4.33
CA LYS A 25 20.81 16.30 3.01
C LYS A 25 19.77 16.97 2.09
N GLY A 26 19.15 18.07 2.52
CA GLY A 26 18.06 18.71 1.78
C GLY A 26 16.78 17.85 1.69
N GLU A 27 16.60 16.89 2.61
CA GLU A 27 15.46 15.99 2.63
C GLU A 27 14.27 16.60 3.40
N GLN A 28 13.05 16.20 3.01
CA GLN A 28 11.80 16.50 3.71
C GLN A 28 11.35 15.33 4.59
N SER A 29 10.45 15.59 5.53
CA SER A 29 9.95 14.61 6.51
C SER A 29 8.83 13.70 5.97
N VAL A 30 8.24 14.05 4.83
CA VAL A 30 7.06 13.38 4.24
C VAL A 30 7.31 11.91 3.91
N TRP A 31 8.49 11.58 3.38
CA TRP A 31 8.81 10.21 2.97
C TRP A 31 9.63 9.50 4.04
N GLN A 32 9.25 8.26 4.35
CA GLN A 32 10.12 7.35 5.09
C GLN A 32 11.42 7.08 4.31
N ARG A 33 12.54 6.96 5.03
CA ARG A 33 13.82 6.55 4.43
C ARG A 33 13.78 5.05 4.19
N ARG A 34 14.33 4.61 3.06
CA ARG A 34 14.26 3.22 2.58
C ARG A 34 12.81 2.79 2.34
N PHE A 35 12.64 1.52 2.02
CA PHE A 35 11.36 0.87 1.82
C PHE A 35 11.54 -0.61 2.13
N TRP A 36 10.43 -1.29 2.37
CA TRP A 36 10.41 -2.74 2.42
C TRP A 36 10.52 -3.32 1.01
N GLU A 37 11.39 -4.30 0.81
CA GLU A 37 11.59 -4.97 -0.47
C GLU A 37 11.48 -6.48 -0.26
N HIS A 38 10.62 -7.11 -1.06
CA HIS A 38 10.48 -8.55 -1.15
C HIS A 38 10.64 -8.98 -2.60
N GLN A 39 11.48 -9.98 -2.83
CA GLN A 39 11.65 -10.56 -4.15
C GLN A 39 10.67 -11.72 -4.32
N ILE A 40 9.68 -11.53 -5.20
CA ILE A 40 8.73 -12.57 -5.59
C ILE A 40 9.47 -13.76 -6.21
N ARG A 41 9.27 -14.94 -5.66
CA ARG A 41 10.02 -16.15 -6.02
C ARG A 41 9.30 -17.07 -6.99
N ASP A 42 7.97 -17.08 -6.93
CA ASP A 42 7.11 -17.93 -7.73
C ASP A 42 5.70 -17.34 -7.86
N GLU A 43 4.84 -18.05 -8.59
CA GLU A 43 3.45 -17.63 -8.84
C GLU A 43 2.58 -17.63 -7.57
N THR A 44 2.84 -18.53 -6.62
CA THR A 44 2.08 -18.59 -5.36
C THR A 44 2.40 -17.36 -4.50
N ASP A 45 3.69 -17.04 -4.41
CA ASP A 45 4.20 -15.84 -3.71
C ASP A 45 3.63 -14.56 -4.33
N PHE A 46 3.59 -14.49 -5.66
CA PHE A 46 2.95 -13.39 -6.38
C PHE A 46 1.47 -13.22 -6.01
N LEU A 47 0.69 -14.30 -6.06
CA LEU A 47 -0.74 -14.27 -5.78
C LEU A 47 -1.02 -13.79 -4.36
N HIS A 48 -0.32 -14.34 -3.36
CA HIS A 48 -0.50 -13.93 -1.97
C HIS A 48 -0.19 -12.45 -1.75
N HIS A 49 0.86 -11.92 -2.39
CA HIS A 49 1.22 -10.51 -2.27
C HIS A 49 0.21 -9.58 -2.94
N VAL A 50 -0.35 -9.97 -4.09
CA VAL A 50 -1.40 -9.19 -4.77
C VAL A 50 -2.68 -9.17 -3.94
N GLU A 51 -3.13 -10.32 -3.44
CA GLU A 51 -4.30 -10.41 -2.58
C GLU A 51 -4.12 -9.59 -1.30
N TYR A 52 -2.93 -9.65 -0.68
CA TYR A 52 -2.61 -8.83 0.49
C TYR A 52 -2.70 -7.34 0.16
N ILE A 53 -2.12 -6.88 -0.95
CA ILE A 53 -2.18 -5.48 -1.37
C ILE A 53 -3.62 -4.99 -1.54
N HIS A 54 -4.48 -5.79 -2.20
CA HIS A 54 -5.88 -5.41 -2.43
C HIS A 54 -6.73 -5.48 -1.17
N TYR A 55 -6.41 -6.39 -0.25
CA TYR A 55 -7.11 -6.52 1.02
C TYR A 55 -6.60 -5.55 2.10
N ASN A 56 -5.42 -4.94 1.91
CA ASN A 56 -4.77 -4.13 2.94
C ASN A 56 -5.65 -3.01 3.53
N PRO A 57 -6.49 -2.29 2.76
CA PRO A 57 -7.43 -1.32 3.32
C PRO A 57 -8.42 -1.91 4.34
N VAL A 58 -8.85 -3.16 4.14
CA VAL A 58 -9.73 -3.90 5.06
C VAL A 58 -8.93 -4.36 6.28
N HIS A 59 -7.74 -4.93 6.07
CA HIS A 59 -6.83 -5.34 7.14
C HIS A 59 -6.52 -4.18 8.11
N HIS A 60 -6.29 -2.98 7.59
CA HIS A 60 -6.08 -1.76 8.37
C HIS A 60 -7.38 -1.04 8.79
N ARG A 61 -8.55 -1.64 8.56
CA ARG A 61 -9.86 -1.15 9.01
C ARG A 61 -10.25 0.22 8.44
N LEU A 62 -9.73 0.58 7.27
CA LEU A 62 -10.09 1.81 6.56
C LEU A 62 -11.44 1.68 5.86
N VAL A 63 -11.78 0.47 5.41
CA VAL A 63 -13.04 0.12 4.75
C VAL A 63 -13.51 -1.27 5.17
N LYS A 64 -14.75 -1.63 4.80
CA LYS A 64 -15.33 -2.95 5.09
C LYS A 64 -15.03 -4.00 4.02
N ALA A 65 -14.86 -3.58 2.77
CA ALA A 65 -14.52 -4.47 1.66
C ALA A 65 -13.51 -3.79 0.69
N PRO A 66 -12.71 -4.56 -0.06
CA PRO A 66 -11.75 -4.01 -1.04
C PRO A 66 -12.41 -3.11 -2.10
N LYS A 67 -13.63 -3.43 -2.52
CA LYS A 67 -14.43 -2.63 -3.46
C LYS A 67 -14.75 -1.21 -2.98
N ASP A 68 -14.72 -0.98 -1.68
CA ASP A 68 -15.04 0.33 -1.09
C ASP A 68 -13.81 1.27 -1.11
N TRP A 69 -12.62 0.76 -1.48
CA TRP A 69 -11.38 1.54 -1.52
C TRP A 69 -11.01 2.02 -2.93
N ALA A 70 -11.42 3.23 -3.29
CA ALA A 70 -11.25 3.78 -4.64
C ALA A 70 -9.80 3.84 -5.14
N TYR A 71 -8.80 3.90 -4.25
CA TYR A 71 -7.38 4.08 -4.58
C TYR A 71 -6.63 2.75 -4.67
N SER A 72 -7.14 1.80 -5.45
CA SER A 72 -6.53 0.47 -5.64
C SER A 72 -6.77 -0.07 -7.05
N SER A 73 -5.81 -0.86 -7.56
CA SER A 73 -5.96 -1.62 -8.80
C SER A 73 -6.95 -2.79 -8.70
N PHE A 74 -7.52 -3.07 -7.52
CA PHE A 74 -8.59 -4.06 -7.32
C PHE A 74 -9.74 -3.91 -8.33
N HIS A 75 -10.18 -2.68 -8.59
CA HIS A 75 -11.26 -2.37 -9.53
C HIS A 75 -10.94 -2.79 -10.96
N HIS A 76 -9.66 -2.75 -11.35
CA HIS A 76 -9.23 -3.24 -12.64
C HIS A 76 -9.30 -4.77 -12.68
N TYR A 77 -8.86 -5.44 -11.62
CA TYR A 77 -8.90 -6.91 -11.53
C TYR A 77 -10.33 -7.45 -11.55
N VAL A 78 -11.28 -6.76 -10.93
CA VAL A 78 -12.72 -7.09 -11.04
C VAL A 78 -13.21 -6.95 -12.48
N ARG A 79 -12.83 -5.89 -13.21
CA ARG A 79 -13.23 -5.71 -14.61
C ARG A 79 -12.65 -6.76 -15.56
N GLU A 80 -11.46 -7.26 -15.27
CA GLU A 80 -10.82 -8.34 -16.03
C GLU A 80 -11.33 -9.74 -15.63
N GLY A 81 -12.24 -9.83 -14.64
CA GLY A 81 -12.79 -11.10 -14.17
C GLY A 81 -11.81 -11.94 -13.32
N ILE A 82 -10.75 -11.31 -12.79
CA ILE A 82 -9.79 -11.98 -11.90
C ILE A 82 -10.36 -12.09 -10.48
N TYR A 83 -11.10 -11.07 -10.03
CA TYR A 83 -11.83 -11.10 -8.77
C TYR A 83 -13.33 -10.97 -8.98
N GLU A 84 -14.09 -11.64 -8.13
CA GLU A 84 -15.48 -11.31 -7.90
C GLU A 84 -15.60 -9.95 -7.21
N ALA A 85 -16.66 -9.19 -7.53
CA ALA A 85 -16.83 -7.83 -7.03
C ALA A 85 -16.96 -7.76 -5.49
N ASP A 86 -17.37 -8.84 -4.85
CA ASP A 86 -17.55 -9.01 -3.40
C ASP A 86 -16.40 -9.77 -2.72
N TRP A 87 -15.31 -10.06 -3.44
CA TRP A 87 -14.12 -10.68 -2.87
C TRP A 87 -13.62 -9.91 -1.63
N GLY A 88 -13.43 -10.62 -0.52
CA GLY A 88 -12.94 -10.07 0.74
C GLY A 88 -13.95 -9.23 1.54
N ALA A 89 -15.26 -9.33 1.26
CA ALA A 89 -16.29 -8.56 1.96
C ALA A 89 -16.85 -9.22 3.24
N GLU A 90 -16.76 -10.55 3.40
CA GLU A 90 -17.49 -11.27 4.46
C GLU A 90 -16.61 -11.82 5.58
N GLU A 91 -15.47 -12.43 5.23
CA GLU A 91 -14.55 -13.01 6.22
C GLU A 91 -13.17 -12.36 6.15
N ALA A 92 -12.51 -12.32 7.31
CA ALA A 92 -11.14 -11.86 7.39
C ALA A 92 -10.24 -12.82 6.60
N VAL A 93 -9.81 -12.39 5.41
CA VAL A 93 -8.84 -13.14 4.61
C VAL A 93 -7.57 -13.31 5.45
N LYS A 94 -7.21 -14.56 5.73
CA LYS A 94 -5.98 -14.90 6.45
C LYS A 94 -4.87 -15.07 5.44
N PHE A 95 -3.90 -14.17 5.45
CA PHE A 95 -2.69 -14.31 4.66
C PHE A 95 -1.70 -15.24 5.37
N GLY A 96 -0.81 -15.86 4.60
CA GLY A 96 0.32 -16.62 5.15
C GLY A 96 1.16 -15.74 6.08
N VAL A 97 1.81 -16.38 7.07
CA VAL A 97 2.57 -15.70 8.14
C VAL A 97 3.65 -14.77 7.59
N ASP A 98 4.11 -15.05 6.37
CA ASP A 98 5.20 -14.33 5.73
C ASP A 98 4.74 -13.05 5.02
N VAL A 99 3.46 -12.88 4.67
CA VAL A 99 3.05 -11.72 3.85
C VAL A 99 2.72 -10.51 4.73
N GLY A 100 3.50 -9.43 4.56
CA GLY A 100 3.29 -8.16 5.27
C GLY A 100 3.85 -8.09 6.70
N GLN A 101 4.62 -9.09 7.12
CA GLN A 101 5.36 -9.14 8.40
C GLN A 101 6.88 -9.24 8.22
N GLU A 102 7.33 -9.13 6.98
CA GLU A 102 8.74 -9.25 6.63
C GLU A 102 9.55 -8.04 7.12
#